data_AF-A0A7G5DXL1-F1
#
_entry.id   AF-A0A7G5DXL1-F1
#
_cell.length_a   1.000
_cell.length_b   1.000
_cell.length_c   1.000
_cell.angle_alpha   90.00
_cell.angle_beta   90.00
_cell.angle_gamma   90.00
#
_symmetry.space_group_name_H-M   'P 1'
#
loop_
_entity.id
_entity.type
_entity.pdbx_description
1 polymer ?
#
loop_
_entity_poly.entity_id
_entity_poly.type
_entity_poly.pdbx_seq_one_letter_code
_entity_poly.pdbx_strand_id
1 'polypeptide(L)'
;MNCIIVDDEPLAREEMKNLIEEISSIQIVGTFSNAISALECIKTNPVDLLFLDIEMPTVNGLDFAQSLPNDKLVILTTAYAQYALKSYELDAIDYLLKPINKDRLAKAIDKAIAYKKLLALKENQSTVEKASEDALFIKSDRKFYKIAFTDIRFIEALKDYVVIYTRNNKLITAMNLKTIHQKLPVSLFARTSKSYLINLSFIDSFDNHTVYIDKFEIPIGEIYRESFFKQYTGGLL
;
A
#
# COMPACT_ATOMS: atom_id res chain seq x y z
N MET A 1 1.15 -0.79 -20.19
CA MET A 1 1.89 -0.72 -18.92
C MET A 1 3.33 -1.02 -19.26
N ASN A 2 4.24 -0.16 -18.82
CA ASN A 2 5.65 -0.20 -19.16
C ASN A 2 6.43 -0.74 -17.98
N CYS A 3 7.28 -1.74 -18.22
CA CYS A 3 8.10 -2.33 -17.19
C CYS A 3 9.59 -2.32 -17.54
N ILE A 4 10.41 -2.46 -16.50
CA ILE A 4 11.84 -2.72 -16.64
C ILE A 4 12.22 -3.93 -15.80
N ILE A 5 13.31 -4.59 -16.18
CA ILE A 5 13.90 -5.71 -15.46
C ILE A 5 15.26 -5.26 -14.92
N VAL A 6 15.50 -5.43 -13.63
CA VAL A 6 16.75 -5.02 -12.96
C VAL A 6 17.28 -6.21 -12.19
N ASP A 7 18.39 -6.77 -12.67
CA ASP A 7 19.01 -7.98 -12.13
C ASP A 7 20.46 -7.97 -12.62
N ASP A 8 21.45 -8.22 -11.79
CA ASP A 8 22.86 -8.17 -12.22
C ASP A 8 23.23 -9.37 -13.12
N GLU A 9 22.51 -10.48 -13.00
CA GLU A 9 22.74 -11.70 -13.75
C GLU A 9 22.12 -11.64 -15.17
N PRO A 10 22.92 -11.73 -16.25
CA PRO A 10 22.40 -11.64 -17.62
C PRO A 10 21.40 -12.71 -18.00
N LEU A 11 21.60 -13.95 -17.53
CA LEU A 11 20.69 -15.06 -17.81
C LEU A 11 19.33 -14.84 -17.15
N ALA A 12 19.31 -14.39 -15.89
CA ALA A 12 18.07 -14.10 -15.18
C ALA A 12 17.25 -12.99 -15.87
N ARG A 13 17.91 -11.95 -16.41
CA ARG A 13 17.24 -10.92 -17.20
C ARG A 13 16.59 -11.47 -18.47
N GLU A 14 17.31 -12.31 -19.20
CA GLU A 14 16.82 -12.89 -20.45
C GLU A 14 15.68 -13.89 -20.20
N GLU A 15 15.79 -14.72 -19.16
CA GLU A 15 14.71 -15.62 -18.73
C GLU A 15 13.45 -14.85 -18.33
N MET A 16 13.58 -13.82 -17.50
CA MET A 16 12.44 -12.98 -17.10
C MET A 16 11.80 -12.30 -18.32
N LYS A 17 12.62 -11.75 -19.23
CA LYS A 17 12.14 -11.11 -20.46
C LYS A 17 11.32 -12.09 -21.30
N ASN A 18 11.86 -13.27 -21.58
CA ASN A 18 11.19 -14.31 -22.35
C ASN A 18 9.86 -14.73 -21.70
N LEU A 19 9.85 -14.93 -20.37
CA LEU A 19 8.64 -15.28 -19.64
C LEU A 19 7.57 -14.18 -19.74
N ILE A 20 7.94 -12.91 -19.56
CA ILE A 20 7.02 -11.77 -19.65
C ILE A 20 6.43 -11.67 -21.05
N GLU A 21 7.26 -11.77 -22.10
CA GLU A 21 6.84 -11.72 -23.50
C GLU A 21 5.90 -12.87 -23.87
N GLU A 22 6.06 -14.05 -23.25
CA GLU A 22 5.20 -15.20 -23.50
C GLU A 22 3.81 -15.07 -22.86
N ILE A 23 3.70 -14.50 -21.66
CA ILE A 23 2.47 -14.55 -20.84
C ILE A 23 1.69 -13.26 -20.76
N SER A 24 2.26 -12.15 -21.22
CA SER A 24 1.67 -10.83 -20.97
C SER A 24 1.91 -9.87 -22.11
N SER A 25 1.09 -8.82 -22.17
CA SER A 25 1.20 -7.74 -23.15
C SER A 25 1.81 -6.46 -22.53
N ILE A 26 2.55 -6.57 -21.42
CA ILE A 26 3.25 -5.41 -20.83
C ILE A 26 4.51 -5.14 -21.64
N GLN A 27 4.85 -3.86 -21.81
CA GLN A 27 5.96 -3.45 -22.65
C GLN A 27 7.24 -3.36 -21.83
N ILE A 28 8.26 -4.14 -22.21
CA ILE A 28 9.59 -4.07 -21.61
C ILE A 28 10.34 -2.88 -22.24
N VAL A 29 10.55 -1.83 -21.45
CA VAL A 29 11.26 -0.61 -21.89
C VAL A 29 12.77 -0.82 -21.87
N GLY A 30 13.26 -1.68 -20.98
CA GLY A 30 14.68 -1.99 -20.88
C GLY A 30 14.99 -3.01 -19.80
N THR A 31 16.21 -3.53 -19.87
CA THR A 31 16.78 -4.45 -18.89
C THR A 31 18.11 -3.89 -18.40
N PHE A 32 18.35 -3.91 -17.09
CA PHE A 32 19.47 -3.22 -16.45
C PHE A 32 20.20 -4.15 -15.50
N SER A 33 21.53 -4.05 -15.48
CA SER A 33 22.37 -4.86 -14.59
C SER A 33 22.57 -4.26 -13.19
N ASN A 34 22.06 -3.04 -12.96
CA ASN A 34 22.24 -2.34 -11.69
C ASN A 34 21.20 -1.23 -11.50
N ALA A 35 21.01 -0.85 -10.24
CA ALA A 35 20.07 0.20 -9.83
C ALA A 35 20.34 1.58 -10.46
N ILE A 36 21.62 1.94 -10.69
CA ILE A 36 22.00 3.26 -11.20
C ILE A 36 21.47 3.46 -12.63
N SER A 37 21.79 2.52 -13.53
CA SER A 37 21.32 2.55 -14.92
C SER A 37 19.79 2.42 -15.02
N ALA A 38 19.16 1.65 -14.14
CA ALA A 38 17.70 1.58 -14.06
C ALA A 38 17.09 2.94 -13.67
N LEU A 39 17.68 3.64 -12.69
CA LEU A 39 17.20 4.95 -12.24
C LEU A 39 17.31 6.02 -13.34
N GLU A 40 18.37 6.00 -14.14
CA GLU A 40 18.52 6.89 -15.31
C GLU A 40 17.41 6.68 -16.34
N CYS A 41 17.04 5.42 -16.61
CA CYS A 41 15.91 5.09 -17.48
C CYS A 41 14.58 5.58 -16.90
N ILE A 42 14.32 5.36 -15.61
CA ILE A 42 13.07 5.78 -14.94
C ILE A 42 12.88 7.29 -15.00
N LYS A 43 13.96 8.08 -14.92
CA LYS A 43 13.89 9.55 -15.01
C LYS A 43 13.50 10.05 -16.40
N THR A 44 13.82 9.28 -17.44
CA THR A 44 13.71 9.71 -18.84
C THR A 44 12.57 9.01 -19.59
N ASN A 45 12.03 7.92 -19.05
CA ASN A 45 11.00 7.11 -19.68
C ASN A 45 9.84 6.85 -18.71
N PRO A 46 8.60 6.74 -19.22
CA PRO A 46 7.46 6.32 -18.41
C PRO A 46 7.60 4.84 -18.05
N VAL A 47 8.01 4.57 -16.80
CA VAL A 47 8.07 3.23 -16.21
C VAL A 47 6.99 3.12 -15.12
N ASP A 48 6.24 2.02 -15.16
CA ASP A 48 5.16 1.73 -14.21
C ASP A 48 5.53 0.62 -13.23
N LEU A 49 6.25 -0.40 -13.71
CA LEU A 49 6.51 -1.64 -12.99
C LEU A 49 7.98 -2.02 -13.10
N LEU A 50 8.58 -2.42 -11.98
CA LEU A 50 9.93 -2.95 -11.93
C LEU A 50 9.87 -4.42 -11.49
N PHE A 51 10.58 -5.27 -12.23
CA PHE A 51 11.02 -6.56 -11.73
C PHE A 51 12.43 -6.37 -11.21
N LEU A 52 12.62 -6.55 -9.91
CA LEU A 52 13.81 -6.10 -9.22
C LEU A 52 14.44 -7.22 -8.40
N ASP A 53 15.66 -7.60 -8.75
CA ASP A 53 16.44 -8.49 -7.92
C ASP A 53 16.89 -7.85 -6.61
N ILE A 54 16.89 -8.63 -5.54
CA ILE A 54 17.27 -8.16 -4.21
C ILE A 54 18.79 -8.11 -4.05
N GLU A 55 19.51 -9.12 -4.55
CA GLU A 55 20.93 -9.28 -4.32
C GLU A 55 21.73 -8.81 -5.53
N MET A 56 21.84 -7.48 -5.66
CA MET A 56 22.70 -6.87 -6.67
C MET A 56 23.95 -6.24 -6.05
N PRO A 57 25.08 -6.24 -6.78
CA PRO A 57 26.28 -5.50 -6.37
C PRO A 57 26.01 -4.01 -6.19
N THR A 58 26.76 -3.39 -5.27
CA THR A 58 26.74 -1.94 -4.96
C THR A 58 25.47 -1.43 -4.28
N VAL A 59 24.28 -1.73 -4.80
CA VAL A 59 23.00 -1.29 -4.25
C VAL A 59 22.05 -2.48 -4.14
N ASN A 60 21.62 -2.79 -2.91
CA ASN A 60 20.63 -3.84 -2.68
C ASN A 60 19.27 -3.44 -3.28
N GLY A 61 18.55 -4.39 -3.87
CA GLY A 61 17.24 -4.15 -4.47
C GLY A 61 16.19 -3.63 -3.48
N LEU A 62 16.27 -3.99 -2.21
CA LEU A 62 15.38 -3.47 -1.17
C LEU A 62 15.62 -1.98 -0.90
N ASP A 63 16.89 -1.55 -0.88
CA ASP A 63 17.24 -0.14 -0.70
C ASP A 63 16.88 0.66 -1.95
N PHE A 64 17.09 0.07 -3.13
CA PHE A 64 16.66 0.68 -4.37
C PHE A 64 15.15 0.87 -4.42
N ALA A 65 14.36 -0.15 -4.06
CA ALA A 65 12.90 -0.06 -4.01
C ALA A 65 12.40 1.07 -3.09
N GLN A 66 13.04 1.27 -1.93
CA GLN A 66 12.73 2.38 -1.01
C GLN A 66 13.01 3.76 -1.59
N SER A 67 13.99 3.86 -2.48
CA SER A 67 14.38 5.13 -3.12
C SER A 67 13.46 5.52 -4.27
N LEU A 68 12.61 4.61 -4.74
CA LEU A 68 11.73 4.86 -5.88
C LEU A 68 10.54 5.74 -5.50
N PRO A 69 10.04 6.56 -6.43
CA PRO A 69 8.77 7.24 -6.25
C PRO A 69 7.61 6.29 -5.95
N ASN A 70 6.66 6.72 -5.11
CA ASN A 70 5.53 5.90 -4.63
C ASN A 70 4.54 5.46 -5.73
N ASP A 71 4.59 6.07 -6.92
CA ASP A 71 3.78 5.69 -8.08
C ASP A 71 4.36 4.47 -8.82
N LYS A 72 5.59 4.06 -8.51
CA LYS A 72 6.25 2.91 -9.14
C LYS A 72 5.88 1.62 -8.43
N LEU A 73 5.47 0.64 -9.22
CA LEU A 73 5.15 -0.70 -8.72
C LEU A 73 6.41 -1.55 -8.76
N VAL A 74 6.61 -2.37 -7.73
CA VAL A 74 7.78 -3.25 -7.63
C VAL A 74 7.32 -4.69 -7.40
N ILE A 75 7.83 -5.61 -8.21
CA ILE A 75 7.80 -7.05 -7.98
C ILE A 75 9.24 -7.48 -7.71
N LEU A 76 9.49 -8.01 -6.51
CA LEU A 76 10.84 -8.43 -6.12
C LEU A 76 11.14 -9.84 -6.63
N THR A 77 12.37 -10.07 -7.08
CA THR A 77 12.91 -11.38 -7.46
C THR A 77 14.11 -11.70 -6.58
N THR A 78 14.32 -12.98 -6.23
CA THR A 78 15.52 -13.42 -5.51
C THR A 78 15.61 -14.94 -5.47
N ALA A 79 16.81 -15.47 -5.20
CA ALA A 79 17.02 -16.89 -4.91
C ALA A 79 16.68 -17.28 -3.45
N TYR A 80 16.48 -16.32 -2.53
CA TYR A 80 16.39 -16.60 -1.10
C TYR A 80 15.03 -16.25 -0.50
N ALA A 81 14.27 -17.28 -0.10
CA ALA A 81 12.94 -17.14 0.50
C ALA A 81 12.88 -16.24 1.75
N GLN A 82 13.99 -16.11 2.48
CA GLN A 82 14.07 -15.29 3.71
C GLN A 82 13.76 -13.79 3.48
N TYR A 83 13.92 -13.28 2.26
CA TYR A 83 13.60 -11.88 1.96
C TYR A 83 12.09 -11.63 1.77
N ALA A 84 11.26 -12.67 1.67
CA ALA A 84 9.82 -12.53 1.51
C ALA A 84 9.12 -11.85 2.70
N LEU A 85 9.74 -11.83 3.89
CA LEU A 85 9.23 -11.07 5.03
C LEU A 85 9.56 -9.58 4.92
N LYS A 86 10.76 -9.23 4.43
CA LYS A 86 11.21 -7.84 4.26
C LYS A 86 10.50 -7.12 3.12
N SER A 87 10.04 -7.84 2.09
CA SER A 87 9.27 -7.27 0.98
C SER A 87 7.92 -6.69 1.41
N TYR A 88 7.34 -7.14 2.54
CA TYR A 88 6.12 -6.57 3.10
C TYR A 88 6.33 -5.16 3.67
N GLU A 89 7.54 -4.83 4.13
CA GLU A 89 7.84 -3.49 4.67
C GLU A 89 7.93 -2.43 3.57
N LEU A 90 8.07 -2.86 2.30
CA LEU A 90 8.33 -2.00 1.15
C LEU A 90 7.13 -1.84 0.21
N ASP A 91 5.93 -2.24 0.64
CA ASP A 91 4.69 -2.19 -0.15
C ASP A 91 4.83 -2.83 -1.56
N ALA A 92 5.74 -3.81 -1.71
CA ALA A 92 5.95 -4.51 -2.97
C ALA A 92 4.65 -5.18 -3.43
N ILE A 93 4.35 -5.10 -4.73
CA ILE A 93 3.16 -5.72 -5.32
C ILE A 93 3.23 -7.22 -5.15
N ASP A 94 4.37 -7.83 -5.44
CA ASP A 94 4.55 -9.25 -5.23
C ASP A 94 6.03 -9.60 -5.08
N TYR A 95 6.28 -10.87 -4.80
CA TYR A 95 7.60 -11.43 -4.64
C TYR A 95 7.67 -12.79 -5.36
N LEU A 96 8.76 -13.00 -6.09
CA LEU A 96 9.01 -14.19 -6.91
C LEU A 96 10.33 -14.84 -6.50
N LEU A 97 10.27 -16.13 -6.16
CA LEU A 97 11.46 -16.93 -5.90
C LEU A 97 12.02 -17.45 -7.22
N LYS A 98 13.34 -17.36 -7.41
CA LYS A 98 14.06 -18.00 -8.51
C LYS A 98 14.24 -19.50 -8.21
N PRO A 99 14.07 -20.40 -9.20
CA PRO A 99 13.68 -20.15 -10.59
C PRO A 99 12.21 -19.70 -10.72
N ILE A 100 11.97 -18.74 -11.61
CA ILE A 100 10.68 -18.04 -11.67
C ILE A 100 9.63 -18.94 -12.32
N ASN A 101 8.63 -19.31 -11.53
CA ASN A 101 7.48 -20.04 -12.04
C ASN A 101 6.58 -19.11 -12.88
N LYS A 102 6.30 -19.54 -14.11
CA LYS A 102 5.48 -18.82 -15.10
C LYS A 102 4.09 -18.44 -14.58
N ASP A 103 3.37 -19.36 -13.94
CA ASP A 103 2.02 -19.08 -13.39
C ASP A 103 2.08 -18.08 -12.24
N ARG A 104 3.15 -18.10 -11.47
CA ARG A 104 3.36 -17.15 -10.37
C ARG A 104 3.65 -15.75 -10.89
N LEU A 105 4.47 -15.65 -11.94
CA LEU A 105 4.77 -14.39 -12.62
C LEU A 105 3.50 -13.80 -13.24
N ALA A 106 2.69 -14.59 -13.94
CA ALA A 106 1.42 -14.15 -14.52
C ALA A 106 0.51 -13.53 -13.45
N LYS A 107 0.34 -14.20 -12.30
CA LYS A 107 -0.46 -13.69 -11.17
C LYS A 107 0.09 -12.38 -10.60
N ALA A 108 1.42 -12.24 -10.54
CA ALA A 108 2.06 -11.02 -10.05
C ALA A 108 1.83 -9.84 -11.01
N ILE A 109 1.92 -10.09 -12.32
CA ILE A 109 1.63 -9.11 -13.37
C ILE A 109 0.16 -8.69 -13.33
N ASP A 110 -0.77 -9.64 -13.25
CA ASP A 110 -2.21 -9.35 -13.16
C ASP A 110 -2.52 -8.47 -11.94
N LYS A 111 -1.88 -8.76 -10.80
CA LYS A 111 -1.99 -7.96 -9.58
C LYS A 111 -1.47 -6.54 -9.80
N ALA A 112 -0.32 -6.38 -10.45
CA ALA A 112 0.23 -5.05 -10.79
C ALA A 112 -0.70 -4.27 -11.73
N ILE A 113 -1.23 -4.91 -12.78
CA ILE A 113 -2.16 -4.29 -13.73
C ILE A 113 -3.44 -3.83 -13.02
N ALA A 114 -4.02 -4.69 -12.18
CA ALA A 114 -5.20 -4.35 -11.40
C ALA A 114 -4.93 -3.16 -10.47
N TYR A 115 -3.78 -3.15 -9.79
CA TYR A 115 -3.39 -2.06 -8.92
C TYR A 115 -3.20 -0.74 -9.67
N LYS A 116 -2.51 -0.75 -10.82
CA LYS A 116 -2.36 0.44 -11.67
C LYS A 116 -3.70 0.97 -12.18
N LYS A 117 -4.62 0.08 -12.58
CA LYS A 117 -5.99 0.51 -12.96
C LYS A 117 -6.70 1.22 -11.80
N LEU A 118 -6.56 0.71 -10.58
CA LEU A 118 -7.11 1.37 -9.38
C LEU A 118 -6.48 2.74 -9.12
N LEU A 119 -5.17 2.90 -9.34
CA LEU A 119 -4.50 4.21 -9.21
C LEU A 119 -4.93 5.18 -10.33
N ALA A 120 -5.01 4.73 -11.57
CA ALA A 120 -5.44 5.55 -12.70
C ALA A 120 -6.91 6.00 -12.60
N LEU A 121 -7.78 5.18 -11.99
CA LEU A 121 -9.15 5.58 -11.65
C LEU A 121 -9.20 6.71 -10.62
N LYS A 122 -8.19 6.83 -9.74
CA LYS A 122 -8.03 7.97 -8.83
C LYS A 122 -7.45 9.20 -9.54
N GLU A 123 -6.52 9.02 -10.47
CA GLU A 123 -5.89 10.12 -11.21
C GLU A 123 -6.81 10.76 -12.26
N ASN A 124 -7.70 10.00 -12.90
CA ASN A 124 -8.74 10.55 -13.80
C ASN A 124 -9.87 11.29 -13.07
N GLN A 125 -9.88 11.29 -11.73
CA GLN A 125 -10.77 12.11 -10.90
C GLN A 125 -10.11 13.44 -10.47
N SER A 126 -8.91 13.77 -11.00
CA SER A 126 -8.15 14.95 -10.58
C SER A 126 -8.52 16.26 -11.27
N THR A 127 -9.41 16.29 -12.27
CA THR A 127 -9.71 17.54 -13.02
C THR A 127 -11.16 17.95 -13.12
N VAL A 128 -12.14 17.13 -12.75
CA VAL A 128 -13.53 17.58 -12.66
C VAL A 128 -14.22 16.84 -11.52
N GLU A 129 -14.68 17.64 -10.54
CA GLU A 129 -15.68 17.30 -9.52
C GLU A 129 -15.28 16.45 -8.31
N LYS A 130 -15.16 17.15 -7.18
CA LYS A 130 -15.50 16.70 -5.83
C LYS A 130 -16.88 15.99 -5.83
N ALA A 131 -16.92 14.68 -6.05
CA ALA A 131 -17.98 13.80 -5.58
C ALA A 131 -17.59 12.33 -5.75
N SER A 132 -17.72 11.56 -4.67
CA SER A 132 -17.60 10.08 -4.58
C SER A 132 -16.21 9.44 -4.38
N GLU A 133 -15.49 9.90 -3.35
CA GLU A 133 -14.50 9.09 -2.60
C GLU A 133 -15.09 8.61 -1.25
N ASP A 134 -16.34 8.13 -1.20
CA ASP A 134 -17.00 7.83 0.09
C ASP A 134 -16.68 6.43 0.65
N ALA A 135 -15.66 5.73 0.16
CA ALA A 135 -15.41 4.34 0.55
C ALA A 135 -13.94 3.88 0.61
N LEU A 136 -13.64 3.06 1.61
CA LEU A 136 -12.40 2.31 1.80
C LEU A 136 -12.48 0.94 1.12
N PHE A 137 -11.42 0.56 0.40
CA PHE A 137 -11.26 -0.81 -0.12
C PHE A 137 -10.19 -1.55 0.67
N ILE A 138 -10.55 -2.70 1.25
CA ILE A 138 -9.61 -3.57 1.98
C ILE A 138 -9.71 -5.02 1.52
N LYS A 139 -8.63 -5.79 1.76
CA LYS A 139 -8.61 -7.23 1.53
C LYS A 139 -8.71 -7.96 2.86
N SER A 140 -9.71 -8.81 3.01
CA SER A 140 -9.90 -9.66 4.19
C SER A 140 -10.38 -11.03 3.72
N ASP A 141 -9.90 -12.13 4.31
CA ASP A 141 -10.31 -13.50 3.95
C ASP A 141 -10.30 -13.81 2.44
N ARG A 142 -9.23 -13.38 1.74
CA ARG A 142 -9.05 -13.51 0.28
C ARG A 142 -10.10 -12.78 -0.57
N LYS A 143 -10.99 -11.99 0.03
CA LYS A 143 -12.01 -11.17 -0.64
C LYS A 143 -11.67 -9.68 -0.51
N PHE A 144 -12.15 -8.88 -1.46
CA PHE A 144 -12.11 -7.43 -1.37
C PHE A 144 -13.44 -6.92 -0.83
N TYR A 145 -13.38 -6.02 0.15
CA TYR A 145 -14.53 -5.35 0.73
C TYR A 145 -14.45 -3.87 0.40
N LYS A 146 -15.55 -3.32 -0.12
CA LYS A 146 -15.79 -1.88 -0.23
C LYS A 146 -16.61 -1.46 1.00
N ILE A 147 -16.12 -0.52 1.78
CA ILE A 147 -16.73 -0.06 3.04
C ILE A 147 -16.92 1.44 2.94
N ALA A 148 -18.14 1.95 3.10
CA ALA A 148 -18.33 3.40 3.12
C ALA A 148 -17.62 4.01 4.34
N PHE A 149 -16.97 5.17 4.19
CA PHE A 149 -16.33 5.86 5.31
C PHE A 149 -17.33 6.20 6.41
N THR A 150 -18.56 6.53 6.03
CA THR A 150 -19.71 6.77 6.93
C THR A 150 -20.18 5.52 7.67
N ASP A 151 -19.70 4.33 7.30
CA ASP A 151 -19.99 3.07 8.00
C ASP A 151 -18.87 2.66 8.96
N ILE A 152 -17.68 3.26 8.88
CA ILE A 152 -16.55 2.96 9.76
C ILE A 152 -16.67 3.82 11.02
N ARG A 153 -16.79 3.16 12.18
CA ARG A 153 -16.83 3.80 13.50
C ARG A 153 -15.42 4.13 14.00
N PHE A 154 -14.57 3.11 14.07
CA PHE A 154 -13.18 3.26 14.47
C PHE A 154 -12.35 2.09 13.96
N ILE A 155 -11.03 2.24 14.04
CA ILE A 155 -10.04 1.25 13.63
C ILE A 155 -9.06 1.07 14.78
N GLU A 156 -8.86 -0.18 15.15
CA GLU A 156 -7.95 -0.61 16.21
C GLU A 156 -6.75 -1.34 15.61
N ALA A 157 -5.55 -1.04 16.08
CA ALA A 157 -4.34 -1.77 15.73
C ALA A 157 -4.21 -3.05 16.55
N LEU A 158 -3.94 -4.16 15.87
CA LEU A 158 -3.71 -5.48 16.47
C LEU A 158 -2.46 -6.12 15.86
N LYS A 159 -1.29 -5.87 16.47
CA LYS A 159 0.03 -6.28 15.93
C LYS A 159 0.19 -5.83 14.47
N ASP A 160 0.30 -6.78 13.53
CA ASP A 160 0.48 -6.55 12.10
C ASP A 160 -0.84 -6.38 11.32
N TYR A 161 -1.95 -6.34 12.05
CA TYR A 161 -3.29 -6.21 11.51
C TYR A 161 -3.98 -4.95 12.05
N VAL A 162 -5.03 -4.53 11.34
CA VAL A 162 -6.03 -3.62 11.89
C VAL A 162 -7.39 -4.27 11.89
N VAL A 163 -8.15 -3.98 12.93
CA VAL A 163 -9.56 -4.32 13.07
C VAL A 163 -10.37 -3.07 12.74
N ILE A 164 -11.16 -3.13 11.68
CA ILE A 164 -12.05 -2.06 11.25
C ILE A 164 -13.44 -2.36 11.81
N TYR A 165 -13.90 -1.54 12.74
CA TYR A 165 -15.23 -1.66 13.32
C TYR A 165 -16.20 -0.84 12.47
N THR A 166 -17.10 -1.52 11.76
CA THR A 166 -18.18 -0.89 11.01
C THR A 166 -19.47 -0.87 11.83
N ARG A 167 -20.54 -0.24 11.33
CA ARG A 167 -21.88 -0.29 11.95
C ARG A 167 -22.37 -1.72 12.18
N ASN A 168 -22.18 -2.60 11.19
CA ASN A 168 -22.84 -3.92 11.15
C ASN A 168 -21.90 -5.07 11.52
N ASN A 169 -20.60 -4.92 11.31
CA ASN A 169 -19.63 -5.99 11.53
C ASN A 169 -18.23 -5.44 11.83
N LYS A 170 -17.27 -6.35 12.04
CA LYS A 170 -15.85 -6.02 12.08
C LYS A 170 -15.12 -6.75 10.95
N LEU A 171 -14.12 -6.10 10.38
CA LEU A 171 -13.27 -6.66 9.34
C LEU A 171 -11.82 -6.57 9.78
N ILE A 172 -11.04 -7.61 9.47
CA ILE A 172 -9.62 -7.68 9.84
C ILE A 172 -8.81 -7.70 8.55
N THR A 173 -7.85 -6.77 8.42
CA THR A 173 -6.95 -6.70 7.27
C THR A 173 -5.51 -6.66 7.74
N ALA A 174 -4.62 -7.36 7.02
CA ALA A 174 -3.18 -7.32 7.25
C ALA A 174 -2.65 -5.96 6.75
N MET A 175 -2.51 -5.02 7.66
CA MET A 175 -2.08 -3.64 7.42
C MET A 175 -1.79 -3.00 8.79
N ASN A 176 -0.82 -2.09 8.86
CA ASN A 176 -0.57 -1.33 10.07
C ASN A 176 -1.43 -0.04 10.14
N LEU A 177 -1.56 0.54 11.33
CA LEU A 177 -2.40 1.73 11.56
C LEU A 177 -1.92 2.97 10.80
N LYS A 178 -0.61 3.09 10.53
CA LYS A 178 -0.05 4.23 9.78
C LYS A 178 -0.50 4.18 8.31
N THR A 179 -0.40 3.01 7.68
CA THR A 179 -0.79 2.79 6.28
C THR A 179 -2.28 3.01 6.07
N ILE A 180 -3.14 2.52 6.99
CA ILE A 180 -4.59 2.74 6.84
C ILE A 180 -4.97 4.20 7.08
N HIS A 181 -4.31 4.91 8.00
CA HIS A 181 -4.58 6.32 8.25
C HIS A 181 -4.43 7.18 6.99
N GLN A 182 -3.41 6.91 6.17
CA GLN A 182 -3.16 7.61 4.91
C GLN A 182 -4.25 7.38 3.86
N LYS A 183 -5.10 6.35 4.05
CA LYS A 183 -6.22 6.01 3.15
C LYS A 183 -7.56 6.58 3.62
N LEU A 184 -7.58 7.27 4.76
CA LEU A 184 -8.79 7.81 5.37
C LEU A 184 -8.85 9.34 5.18
N PRO A 185 -10.04 9.92 4.92
CA PRO A 185 -10.20 11.36 4.88
C PRO A 185 -9.91 11.98 6.25
N VAL A 186 -8.94 12.89 6.29
CA VAL A 186 -8.55 13.61 7.52
C VAL A 186 -9.70 14.46 8.06
N SER A 187 -10.67 14.83 7.23
CA SER A 187 -11.89 15.53 7.66
C SER A 187 -12.84 14.66 8.49
N LEU A 188 -12.80 13.34 8.33
CA LEU A 188 -13.71 12.41 9.01
C LEU A 188 -13.03 11.61 10.11
N PHE A 189 -11.73 11.36 10.00
CA PHE A 189 -11.00 10.50 10.93
C PHE A 189 -9.94 11.26 11.71
N ALA A 190 -9.82 10.94 12.99
CA ALA A 190 -8.78 11.44 13.87
C ALA A 190 -8.05 10.30 14.56
N ARG A 191 -6.73 10.47 14.74
CA ARG A 191 -5.92 9.53 15.49
C ARG A 191 -5.93 9.91 16.97
N THR A 192 -6.36 8.99 17.82
CA THR A 192 -6.40 9.22 19.28
C THR A 192 -5.24 8.57 20.00
N SER A 193 -4.61 7.54 19.44
CA SER A 193 -3.44 6.91 20.05
C SER A 193 -2.55 6.20 19.03
N LYS A 194 -1.49 5.53 19.51
CA LYS A 194 -0.68 4.65 18.67
C LYS A 194 -1.50 3.49 18.08
N SER A 195 -2.60 3.12 18.73
CA SER A 195 -3.42 1.95 18.39
C SER A 195 -4.82 2.28 17.87
N TYR A 196 -5.26 3.54 17.84
CA TYR A 196 -6.63 3.88 17.49
C TYR A 196 -6.76 5.05 16.51
N LEU A 197 -7.65 4.88 15.54
CA LEU A 197 -8.21 5.90 14.66
C LEU A 197 -9.73 5.88 14.82
N ILE A 198 -10.36 7.04 14.99
CA ILE A 198 -11.80 7.14 15.20
C ILE A 198 -12.44 8.01 14.13
N ASN A 199 -13.69 7.71 13.79
CA ASN A 199 -14.52 8.57 12.97
C ASN A 199 -15.21 9.61 13.86
N LEU A 200 -14.99 10.88 13.56
CA LEU A 200 -15.48 12.02 14.33
C LEU A 200 -17.02 12.09 14.37
N SER A 201 -17.70 11.58 13.32
CA SER A 201 -19.16 11.58 13.25
C SER A 201 -19.82 10.53 14.16
N PHE A 202 -19.05 9.61 14.75
CA PHE A 202 -19.54 8.55 15.63
C PHE A 202 -19.19 8.77 17.10
N ILE A 203 -18.63 9.93 17.45
CA ILE A 203 -18.31 10.26 18.84
C ILE A 203 -19.61 10.59 19.57
N ASP A 204 -19.97 9.79 20.58
CA ASP A 204 -21.14 10.03 21.42
C ASP A 204 -20.81 11.03 22.53
N SER A 205 -19.65 10.85 23.16
CA SER A 205 -19.12 11.71 24.20
C SER A 205 -17.61 11.53 24.34
N PHE A 206 -16.95 12.44 25.04
CA PHE A 206 -15.51 12.36 25.32
C PHE A 206 -15.19 13.06 26.65
N ASP A 207 -14.07 12.67 27.25
CA ASP A 207 -13.39 13.41 28.31
C ASP A 207 -11.92 13.69 27.91
N ASN A 208 -11.08 14.15 28.84
CA ASN A 208 -9.68 14.48 28.56
C ASN A 208 -8.79 13.28 28.16
N HIS A 209 -9.21 12.06 28.44
CA HIS A 209 -8.45 10.83 28.30
C HIS A 209 -9.16 9.77 27.45
N THR A 210 -10.45 9.92 27.19
CA THR A 210 -11.28 8.86 26.59
C THR A 210 -12.29 9.44 25.62
N VAL A 211 -12.47 8.76 24.47
CA VAL A 211 -13.59 8.96 23.55
C VAL A 211 -14.52 7.76 23.64
N TYR A 212 -15.82 8.02 23.76
CA TYR A 212 -16.85 7.00 23.84
C TYR A 212 -17.58 6.89 22.50
N ILE A 213 -17.62 5.67 21.96
CA ILE A 213 -18.33 5.31 20.72
C ILE A 213 -19.13 4.04 20.96
N ASP A 214 -20.46 4.14 20.95
CA ASP A 214 -21.41 3.13 21.37
C ASP A 214 -21.09 2.57 22.78
N LYS A 215 -20.46 1.40 22.83
CA LYS A 215 -20.06 0.68 24.04
C LYS A 215 -18.54 0.60 24.19
N PHE A 216 -17.79 1.28 23.33
CA PHE A 216 -16.35 1.25 23.28
C PHE A 216 -15.77 2.49 23.95
N GLU A 217 -14.80 2.27 24.83
CA GLU A 217 -13.99 3.31 25.46
C GLU A 217 -12.63 3.36 24.76
N ILE A 218 -12.36 4.44 24.05
CA ILE A 218 -11.17 4.58 23.20
C ILE A 218 -10.22 5.59 23.84
N PRO A 219 -9.00 5.18 24.25
CA PRO A 219 -8.09 6.08 24.95
C PRO A 219 -7.48 7.14 24.02
N ILE A 220 -7.37 8.35 24.55
CA ILE A 220 -6.65 9.49 23.97
C ILE A 220 -5.23 9.51 24.56
N GLY A 221 -4.27 9.09 23.75
CA GLY A 221 -2.85 9.16 24.10
C GLY A 221 -2.38 10.61 24.22
N GLU A 222 -1.51 10.86 25.20
CA GLU A 222 -1.00 12.20 25.54
C GLU A 222 -0.48 12.99 24.34
N ILE A 223 0.30 12.34 23.46
CA ILE A 223 0.87 12.95 22.25
C ILE A 223 -0.20 13.37 21.23
N TYR A 224 -1.35 12.70 21.21
CA TYR A 224 -2.40 12.93 20.21
C TYR A 224 -3.50 13.87 20.72
N ARG A 225 -3.56 14.09 22.04
CA ARG A 225 -4.63 14.82 22.73
C ARG A 225 -4.88 16.21 22.14
N GLU A 226 -3.83 17.02 22.03
CA GLU A 226 -3.93 18.39 21.51
C GLU A 226 -4.43 18.40 20.06
N SER A 227 -3.88 17.52 19.21
CA SER A 227 -4.29 17.42 17.81
C SER A 227 -5.73 16.96 17.65
N PHE A 228 -6.17 16.01 18.48
CA PHE A 228 -7.54 15.51 18.48
C PHE A 228 -8.54 16.60 18.85
N PHE A 229 -8.31 17.32 19.96
CA PHE A 229 -9.22 18.38 20.38
C PHE A 229 -9.27 19.52 19.37
N LYS A 230 -8.11 19.96 18.87
CA LYS A 230 -8.04 20.99 17.83
C LYS A 230 -8.86 20.61 16.59
N GLN A 231 -8.80 19.35 16.18
CA GLN A 231 -9.52 18.84 15.02
C GLN A 231 -11.02 18.71 15.28
N TYR A 232 -11.42 18.16 16.44
CA TYR A 232 -12.81 17.84 16.73
C TYR A 232 -13.63 19.04 17.18
N THR A 233 -13.07 19.89 18.04
CA THR A 233 -13.79 21.03 18.64
C THR A 233 -13.59 22.32 17.84
N GLY A 234 -12.70 22.31 16.84
CA GLY A 234 -12.31 23.52 16.11
C GLY A 234 -11.63 24.58 17.00
N GLY A 235 -11.12 24.19 18.17
CA GLY A 235 -10.50 25.10 19.14
C GLY A 235 -11.49 25.87 20.02
N LEU A 236 -12.75 25.42 20.11
CA LEU A 236 -13.80 26.04 20.94
C LEU A 236 -13.82 25.55 22.40
N LEU A 237 -12.89 24.68 22.79
CA LEU A 237 -12.70 24.18 24.15
C LEU A 237 -11.26 24.38 24.60
#